data_AF-A0A410J646-F1
#
_entry.id   AF-A0A410J646-F1
#
_cell.length_a   1.000
_cell.length_b   1.000
_cell.length_c   1.000
_cell.angle_alpha   90.00
_cell.angle_beta   90.00
_cell.angle_gamma   90.00
#
_symmetry.space_group_name_H-M   'P 1'
#
loop_
_entity.id
_entity.type
_entity.pdbx_description
1 polymer ?
#
loop_
_entity_poly.entity_id
_entity_poly.type
_entity_poly.pdbx_seq_one_letter_code
_entity_poly.pdbx_strand_id
1 'polypeptide(L)'
;MNNAQFKIECFKNGLYSREQVIDFYNVVYEENTKFNKRDAQLWMNGKTSYIYTIDQTAIDMINMLNKIRAELIAEESERIQKGKPRYTKLFKSEVDLWAVHNELLNLPLNFYHSILLELKVTELDYYENIEQMENFNEKH
;
A
#
# COMPACT_ATOMS: atom_id res chain seq x y z
N MET A 1 7.98 -18.44 3.02
CA MET A 1 7.92 -17.63 1.79
C MET A 1 9.32 -17.59 1.17
N ASN A 2 9.48 -17.88 -0.13
CA ASN A 2 10.77 -17.73 -0.83
C ASN A 2 10.92 -16.33 -1.45
N ASN A 3 12.10 -15.95 -1.97
CA ASN A 3 12.36 -14.60 -2.51
C ASN A 3 11.42 -14.22 -3.66
N ALA A 4 11.12 -15.16 -4.57
CA ALA A 4 10.22 -14.92 -5.69
C ALA A 4 8.80 -14.62 -5.20
N GLN A 5 8.28 -15.42 -4.27
CA GLN A 5 6.99 -15.19 -3.63
C GLN A 5 6.98 -13.86 -2.88
N PHE A 6 8.01 -13.57 -2.09
CA PHE A 6 8.13 -12.31 -1.35
C PHE A 6 8.07 -11.10 -2.27
N LYS A 7 8.80 -11.11 -3.38
CA LYS A 7 8.77 -10.04 -4.38
C LYS A 7 7.39 -9.87 -5.01
N ILE A 8 6.73 -10.97 -5.37
CA ILE A 8 5.38 -10.92 -5.94
C ILE A 8 4.41 -10.30 -4.94
N GLU A 9 4.46 -10.71 -3.67
CA GLU A 9 3.60 -10.16 -2.63
C GLU A 9 3.93 -8.69 -2.33
N CYS A 10 5.20 -8.27 -2.36
CA CYS A 10 5.55 -6.85 -2.28
C CYS A 10 4.87 -6.04 -3.40
N PHE A 11 4.96 -6.50 -4.65
CA PHE A 11 4.40 -5.80 -5.80
C PHE A 11 2.88 -5.77 -5.78
N LYS A 12 2.23 -6.86 -5.37
CA LYS A 12 0.77 -6.88 -5.15
C LYS A 12 0.32 -5.82 -4.14
N ASN A 13 1.14 -5.56 -3.12
CA ASN A 13 0.87 -4.57 -2.07
C ASN A 13 1.44 -3.17 -2.37
N GLY A 14 1.85 -2.87 -3.60
CA GLY A 14 2.33 -1.53 -3.97
C GLY A 14 3.76 -1.19 -3.54
N LEU A 15 4.53 -2.16 -3.04
CA LEU A 15 5.93 -2.00 -2.64
C LEU A 15 6.85 -2.38 -3.81
N TYR A 16 7.02 -1.47 -4.77
CA TYR A 16 7.69 -1.74 -6.04
C TYR A 16 9.21 -1.60 -6.00
N SER A 17 9.77 -0.99 -4.96
CA SER A 17 11.21 -0.80 -4.78
C SER A 17 11.68 -1.28 -3.41
N ARG A 18 12.98 -1.57 -3.31
CA ARG A 18 13.63 -1.93 -2.04
C ARG A 18 13.59 -0.79 -1.03
N GLU A 19 13.56 0.46 -1.50
CA GLU A 19 13.38 1.65 -0.68
C GLU A 19 12.00 1.61 -0.04
N GLN A 20 10.93 1.43 -0.83
CA GLN A 20 9.56 1.33 -0.30
C GLN A 20 9.36 0.17 0.68
N VAL A 21 10.00 -0.98 0.44
CA VAL A 21 9.93 -2.13 1.36
C VAL A 21 10.54 -1.77 2.72
N ILE A 22 11.68 -1.08 2.75
CA ILE A 22 12.33 -0.70 4.01
C ILE A 22 11.65 0.50 4.67
N ASP A 23 11.18 1.46 3.90
CA ASP A 23 10.47 2.61 4.46
C ASP A 23 9.21 2.11 5.18
N PHE A 24 8.45 1.20 4.57
CA PHE A 24 7.31 0.57 5.22
C PHE A 24 7.72 -0.33 6.41
N TYR A 25 8.82 -1.09 6.30
CA TYR A 25 9.33 -1.87 7.43
C TYR A 25 9.62 -0.99 8.64
N ASN A 26 10.25 0.16 8.44
CA ASN A 26 10.56 1.10 9.51
C ASN A 26 9.32 1.77 10.09
N VAL A 27 8.26 1.97 9.30
CA VAL A 27 6.97 2.46 9.80
C VAL A 27 6.30 1.41 10.70
N VAL A 28 6.37 0.13 10.34
CA VAL A 28 5.76 -0.96 11.13
C VAL A 28 6.58 -1.29 12.38
N TYR A 29 7.90 -1.19 12.28
CA TYR A 29 8.84 -1.55 13.33
C TYR A 29 9.77 -0.37 13.65
N GLU A 30 9.22 0.75 14.10
CA GLU A 30 9.94 2.03 14.33
C GLU A 30 11.24 1.91 15.13
N GLU A 31 11.32 0.96 16.07
CA GLU A 31 12.51 0.73 16.91
C GLU A 31 13.54 -0.23 16.28
N ASN A 32 13.22 -0.85 15.15
CA ASN A 32 14.02 -1.90 14.54
C ASN A 32 14.74 -1.42 13.26
N THR A 33 15.82 -0.67 13.45
CA THR A 33 16.69 -0.22 12.34
C THR A 33 17.71 -1.27 11.90
N LYS A 34 17.47 -2.56 12.21
CA LYS A 34 18.41 -3.66 11.92
C LYS A 34 18.65 -3.84 10.42
N PHE A 35 17.65 -3.55 9.60
CA PHE A 35 17.66 -3.80 8.17
C PHE A 35 17.69 -2.51 7.35
N ASN A 36 18.29 -2.60 6.18
CA ASN A 36 18.39 -1.48 5.24
C ASN A 36 18.03 -1.93 3.82
N LYS A 37 18.05 -0.97 2.88
CA LYS A 37 17.68 -1.22 1.47
C LYS A 37 18.44 -2.38 0.81
N ARG A 38 19.66 -2.69 1.25
CA ARG A 38 20.43 -3.85 0.75
C ARG A 38 19.80 -5.16 1.19
N ASP A 39 19.29 -5.23 2.42
CA ASP A 39 18.59 -6.40 2.93
C ASP A 39 17.27 -6.63 2.19
N ALA A 40 16.46 -5.58 2.01
CA ALA A 40 15.26 -5.66 1.16
C ALA A 40 15.57 -6.06 -0.27
N GLN A 41 16.67 -5.56 -0.83
CA GLN A 41 17.12 -5.98 -2.16
C GLN A 41 17.37 -7.49 -2.23
N LEU A 42 17.99 -8.05 -1.20
CA LEU A 42 18.26 -9.48 -1.09
C LEU A 42 16.99 -10.28 -0.84
N TRP A 43 16.04 -9.77 -0.06
CA TRP A 43 14.73 -10.40 0.13
C TRP A 43 13.96 -10.50 -1.18
N MET A 44 13.91 -9.43 -1.97
CA MET A 44 13.16 -9.38 -3.23
C MET A 44 13.82 -10.19 -4.36
N ASN A 45 15.14 -10.10 -4.52
CA ASN A 45 15.82 -10.67 -5.69
C ASN A 45 16.69 -11.90 -5.39
N GLY A 46 16.90 -12.24 -4.10
CA GLY A 46 17.83 -13.28 -3.69
C GLY A 46 19.27 -12.99 -4.09
N LYS A 47 20.11 -14.04 -4.11
CA LYS A 47 21.40 -14.05 -4.80
C LYS A 47 21.42 -15.20 -5.80
N THR A 48 22.04 -14.98 -6.94
CA THR A 48 22.23 -16.03 -7.96
C THR A 48 23.10 -17.18 -7.47
N SER A 49 23.99 -16.93 -6.51
CA SER A 49 24.95 -17.91 -6.01
C SER A 49 24.47 -18.75 -4.82
N TYR A 50 23.44 -18.34 -4.08
CA TYR A 50 22.88 -19.11 -2.98
C TYR A 50 21.49 -18.59 -2.56
N ILE A 51 20.67 -19.48 -1.99
CA ILE A 51 19.35 -19.14 -1.44
C ILE A 51 19.55 -18.20 -0.25
N TYR A 52 19.06 -16.97 -0.38
CA TYR A 52 19.09 -15.99 0.71
C TYR A 52 17.84 -16.14 1.58
N THR A 53 18.03 -16.49 2.84
CA THR A 53 16.92 -16.59 3.79
C THR A 53 16.37 -15.21 4.12
N ILE A 54 15.08 -15.01 3.88
CA ILE A 54 14.36 -13.79 4.23
C ILE A 54 14.13 -13.78 5.75
N ASP A 55 14.30 -12.62 6.38
CA ASP A 55 14.02 -12.49 7.80
C ASP A 55 12.52 -12.69 8.08
N GLN A 56 12.20 -13.40 9.17
CA GLN A 56 10.82 -13.72 9.50
C GLN A 56 9.99 -12.45 9.73
N THR A 57 10.56 -11.40 10.33
CA THR A 57 9.84 -10.14 10.59
C THR A 57 9.44 -9.43 9.30
N ALA A 58 10.26 -9.53 8.24
CA ALA A 58 9.94 -9.01 6.92
C ALA A 58 8.82 -9.83 6.26
N ILE A 59 8.83 -11.16 6.43
CA ILE A 59 7.73 -12.02 5.97
C ILE A 59 6.43 -11.66 6.70
N ASP A 60 6.48 -11.47 8.01
CA ASP A 60 5.31 -11.14 8.83
C ASP A 60 4.70 -9.79 8.43
N MET A 61 5.53 -8.79 8.11
CA MET A 61 5.09 -7.50 7.57
C MET A 61 4.30 -7.66 6.25
N ILE A 62 4.79 -8.49 5.33
CA ILE A 62 4.09 -8.73 4.06
C ILE A 62 2.79 -9.52 4.27
N ASN A 63 2.81 -10.50 5.17
CA ASN A 63 1.59 -11.25 5.51
C ASN A 63 0.53 -10.34 6.17
N MET A 64 0.96 -9.39 7.00
CA MET A 64 0.09 -8.36 7.57
C MET A 64 -0.56 -7.51 6.47
N LEU A 65 0.22 -7.00 5.52
CA LEU A 65 -0.32 -6.26 4.37
C LEU A 65 -1.32 -7.09 3.56
N ASN A 66 -1.00 -8.35 3.29
CA ASN A 66 -1.89 -9.27 2.57
C ASN A 66 -3.24 -9.45 3.28
N LYS A 67 -3.23 -9.55 4.61
CA LYS A 67 -4.45 -9.66 5.40
C LYS A 67 -5.28 -8.37 5.32
N ILE A 68 -4.65 -7.22 5.55
CA ILE A 68 -5.30 -5.90 5.45
C ILE A 68 -5.91 -5.72 4.06
N ARG A 69 -5.15 -6.04 3.01
CA ARG A 69 -5.61 -5.97 1.61
C ARG A 69 -6.87 -6.80 1.38
N ALA A 70 -6.85 -8.06 1.82
CA ALA A 70 -7.97 -8.97 1.61
C ALA A 70 -9.25 -8.47 2.30
N GLU A 71 -9.13 -7.94 3.52
CA GLU A 71 -10.24 -7.36 4.28
C GLU A 71 -10.81 -6.12 3.55
N LEU A 72 -9.94 -5.18 3.14
CA LEU A 72 -10.37 -3.96 2.44
C LEU A 72 -11.05 -4.26 1.09
N ILE A 73 -10.51 -5.22 0.32
CA ILE A 73 -11.10 -5.62 -0.97
C ILE A 73 -12.46 -6.27 -0.76
N ALA A 74 -12.61 -7.14 0.23
CA ALA A 74 -13.87 -7.81 0.50
C ALA A 74 -14.97 -6.80 0.90
N GLU A 75 -14.65 -5.90 1.83
CA GLU A 75 -15.58 -4.86 2.27
C GLU A 75 -15.96 -3.90 1.15
N GLU A 76 -14.99 -3.44 0.36
CA GLU A 76 -15.26 -2.49 -0.72
C GLU A 76 -16.00 -3.15 -1.88
N SER A 77 -15.73 -4.42 -2.18
CA SER A 77 -16.50 -5.18 -3.17
C SER A 77 -17.97 -5.26 -2.79
N GLU A 78 -18.29 -5.50 -1.51
CA GLU A 78 -19.67 -5.51 -1.02
C GLU A 78 -20.33 -4.12 -1.16
N ARG A 79 -19.58 -3.05 -0.88
CA ARG A 79 -20.04 -1.67 -1.02
C ARG A 79 -20.33 -1.29 -2.47
N ILE A 80 -19.45 -1.67 -3.40
CA ILE A 80 -19.62 -1.47 -4.84
C ILE A 80 -20.89 -2.18 -5.32
N GLN A 81 -21.12 -3.43 -4.91
CA GLN A 81 -22.35 -4.17 -5.25
C GLN A 81 -23.63 -3.49 -4.73
N LYS A 82 -23.54 -2.81 -3.59
CA LYS A 82 -24.64 -2.02 -3.02
C LYS A 82 -24.77 -0.61 -3.63
N GLY A 83 -23.93 -0.25 -4.61
CA GLY A 83 -23.92 1.07 -5.24
C GLY A 83 -23.42 2.19 -4.33
N LYS A 84 -22.61 1.87 -3.31
CA LYS A 84 -22.08 2.84 -2.33
C LYS A 84 -20.56 2.71 -2.16
N PRO A 85 -19.77 2.84 -3.25
CA PRO A 85 -18.31 2.74 -3.16
C PRO A 85 -17.77 3.79 -2.19
N ARG A 86 -16.77 3.40 -1.41
CA ARG A 86 -16.04 4.26 -0.48
C ARG A 86 -14.80 4.85 -1.15
N TYR A 87 -14.09 4.06 -1.95
CA TYR A 87 -12.82 4.45 -2.55
C TYR A 87 -13.05 5.01 -3.95
N THR A 88 -13.29 6.32 -4.02
CA THR A 88 -13.66 7.02 -5.27
C THR A 88 -12.68 8.12 -5.68
N LYS A 89 -11.57 8.27 -4.96
CA LYS A 89 -10.63 9.38 -5.15
C LYS A 89 -9.21 8.92 -5.43
N LEU A 90 -8.47 9.70 -6.22
CA LEU A 90 -7.02 9.60 -6.34
C LEU A 90 -6.34 10.63 -5.46
N PHE A 91 -5.29 10.22 -4.77
CA PHE A 91 -4.51 11.05 -3.86
C PHE A 91 -3.09 11.23 -4.39
N LYS A 92 -2.48 12.39 -4.16
CA LYS A 92 -1.09 12.65 -4.55
C LYS A 92 -0.08 12.33 -3.45
N SER A 93 -0.52 12.32 -2.20
CA SER A 93 0.32 12.02 -1.05
C SER A 93 -0.37 11.05 -0.09
N GLU A 94 0.45 10.38 0.72
CA GLU A 94 -0.02 9.52 1.80
C GLU A 94 -0.76 10.31 2.88
N VAL A 95 -0.32 11.54 3.15
CA VAL A 95 -0.95 12.42 4.14
C VAL A 95 -2.40 12.73 3.76
N ASP A 96 -2.66 13.05 2.50
CA ASP A 96 -4.02 13.33 2.02
C ASP A 96 -4.90 12.08 2.07
N LEU A 97 -4.33 10.93 1.69
CA LEU A 97 -5.01 9.63 1.79
C LEU A 97 -5.44 9.36 3.23
N TRP A 98 -4.52 9.50 4.19
CA TRP A 98 -4.79 9.21 5.61
C TRP A 98 -5.77 10.19 6.25
N ALA A 99 -5.80 11.45 5.79
CA ALA A 99 -6.76 12.44 6.26
C ALA A 99 -8.21 12.08 5.91
N VAL A 100 -8.43 11.44 4.75
CA VAL A 100 -9.76 11.01 4.30
C VAL A 100 -10.10 9.60 4.73
N HIS A 101 -9.11 8.70 4.70
CA HIS A 101 -9.24 7.28 4.96
C HIS A 101 -8.34 6.89 6.14
N ASN A 102 -8.79 7.21 7.36
CA ASN A 102 -8.01 6.93 8.57
C ASN A 102 -7.77 5.42 8.80
N GLU A 103 -8.61 4.54 8.24
CA GLU A 103 -8.36 3.09 8.22
C GLU A 103 -7.10 2.69 7.43
N LEU A 104 -6.58 3.59 6.59
CA LEU A 104 -5.38 3.40 5.79
C LEU A 104 -4.17 4.12 6.38
N LEU A 105 -4.26 4.64 7.62
CA LEU A 105 -3.15 5.32 8.28
C LEU A 105 -1.88 4.45 8.26
N ASN A 106 -0.74 5.08 7.94
CA ASN A 106 0.57 4.44 7.79
C ASN A 106 0.68 3.42 6.63
N LEU A 107 -0.37 3.22 5.83
CA LEU A 107 -0.30 2.39 4.63
C LEU A 107 0.22 3.20 3.44
N PRO A 108 1.08 2.60 2.58
CA PRO A 108 1.63 3.30 1.43
C PRO A 108 0.57 3.77 0.44
N LEU A 109 0.79 4.89 -0.23
CA LEU A 109 -0.13 5.39 -1.26
C LEU A 109 -0.33 4.37 -2.40
N ASN A 110 0.76 3.69 -2.79
CA ASN A 110 0.70 2.66 -3.82
C ASN A 110 -0.04 1.39 -3.37
N PHE A 111 -0.11 1.12 -2.07
CA PHE A 111 -0.94 0.03 -1.55
C PHE A 111 -2.41 0.34 -1.86
N TYR A 112 -2.87 1.55 -1.57
CA TYR A 112 -4.21 2.01 -1.93
C TYR A 112 -4.48 1.93 -3.44
N HIS A 113 -3.58 2.49 -4.26
CA HIS A 113 -3.72 2.43 -5.72
C HIS A 113 -3.80 1.00 -6.26
N SER A 114 -3.02 0.08 -5.69
CA SER A 114 -3.06 -1.33 -6.09
C SER A 114 -4.40 -2.00 -5.75
N ILE A 115 -5.09 -1.57 -4.69
CA ILE A 115 -6.45 -2.04 -4.35
C ILE A 115 -7.47 -1.53 -5.37
N LEU A 116 -7.43 -0.23 -5.70
CA LEU A 116 -8.31 0.36 -6.72
C LEU A 116 -8.23 -0.37 -8.05
N LEU A 117 -7.00 -0.70 -8.48
CA LEU A 117 -6.74 -1.46 -9.70
C LEU A 117 -7.35 -2.87 -9.64
N GLU A 118 -7.21 -3.57 -8.50
CA GLU A 118 -7.77 -4.92 -8.34
C GLU A 118 -9.30 -4.91 -8.34
N LEU A 119 -9.91 -3.91 -7.72
CA LEU A 119 -11.36 -3.68 -7.70
C LEU A 119 -11.91 -3.13 -9.03
N LYS A 120 -11.03 -2.78 -9.98
CA LYS A 120 -11.39 -2.19 -11.29
C LYS A 120 -12.23 -0.91 -11.16
N VAL A 121 -11.92 -0.08 -10.17
CA VAL A 121 -12.56 1.22 -10.01
C VAL A 121 -11.99 2.17 -11.06
N THR A 122 -12.81 2.60 -12.02
CA THR A 122 -12.38 3.42 -13.17
C THR A 122 -12.84 4.87 -13.10
N GLU A 123 -13.89 5.17 -12.35
CA GLU A 123 -14.41 6.53 -12.16
C GLU A 123 -13.82 7.09 -10.87
N LEU A 124 -12.68 7.77 -11.00
CA LEU A 124 -11.95 8.34 -9.87
C LEU A 124 -11.73 9.84 -10.07
N ASP A 125 -12.08 10.61 -9.05
CA ASP A 125 -11.80 12.05 -9.01
C ASP A 125 -10.48 12.33 -8.30
N TYR A 126 -9.71 13.30 -8.79
CA TYR A 126 -8.53 13.76 -8.07
C TYR A 126 -8.94 14.56 -6.83
N TYR A 127 -8.46 14.17 -5.65
CA TYR A 127 -8.80 14.79 -4.38
C TYR A 127 -8.61 16.32 -4.38
N GLU A 128 -7.50 16.79 -4.92
CA GLU A 128 -7.18 18.23 -5.00
C GLU A 128 -8.19 19.05 -5.82
N ASN A 129 -8.80 18.46 -6.85
CA ASN A 129 -9.75 19.17 -7.69
C ASN A 129 -11.05 19.44 -6.93
N ILE A 130 -11.42 18.55 -6.01
CA ILE A 130 -12.61 18.69 -5.17
C ILE A 130 -12.36 19.76 -4.10
N GLU A 131 -11.22 19.71 -3.40
CA GLU A 131 -10.88 20.76 -2.42
C GLU A 131 -10.80 22.15 -3.07
N GLN A 132 -10.26 22.26 -4.28
CA GLN A 132 -10.20 23.54 -4.99
C GLN A 132 -11.58 24.04 -5.40
N MET A 133 -12.48 23.15 -5.83
CA MET A 133 -13.86 23.51 -6.17
C MET A 133 -14.69 23.90 -4.93
N GLU A 134 -14.56 23.17 -3.83
CA GLU A 134 -15.23 23.48 -2.56
C GLU A 134 -14.76 24.84 -2.01
N ASN A 135 -13.45 25.08 -1.99
CA ASN A 135 -12.88 26.36 -1.56
C ASN A 135 -13.22 27.54 -2.50
N PHE A 136 -13.45 27.29 -3.79
CA PHE A 136 -13.91 28.33 -4.73
C PHE A 136 -15.37 28.70 -4.49
N ASN A 137 -16.23 27.70 -4.25
CA ASN A 137 -17.66 27.89 -3.99
C ASN A 137 -17.94 28.52 -2.61
N GLU A 138 -17.05 28.35 -1.61
CA GLU A 138 -17.20 29.03 -0.32
C GLU A 138 -16.79 30.52 -0.35
N LYS A 139 -16.07 30.95 -1.39
CA LYS A 139 -15.56 32.33 -1.54
C LYS A 139 -16.40 33.21 -2.48
N HIS A 140 -17.45 32.67 -3.08
CA HIS A 140 -18.34 33.34 -4.04
C HIS A 140 -19.81 33.13 -3.69
#